data_AF-A0A380EIE8-F1
#
_entry.id   AF-A0A380EIE8-F1
#
_cell.length_a   1.000
_cell.length_b   1.000
_cell.length_c   1.000
_cell.angle_alpha   90.00
_cell.angle_beta   90.00
_cell.angle_gamma   90.00
#
_symmetry.space_group_name_H-M   'P 1'
#
loop_
_entity.id
_entity.type
_entity.pdbx_description
1 polymer ?
#
loop_
_entity_poly.entity_id
_entity_poly.type
_entity_poly.pdbx_seq_one_letter_code
_entity_poly.pdbx_strand_id
1 'polypeptide(L)' 'MELAEVIAPDDDLIAIGSGGNYALSAGRALKRHASHLSAEEMAYESLKVAADICVFTNDNIVVETL' A
#
# COMPACT_ATOMS: atom_id res chain seq x y z
N MET A 1 -16.63 22.34 0.63
CA MET A 1 -15.23 22.82 0.53
C MET A 1 -14.50 22.12 1.65
N GLU A 2 -14.03 20.90 1.40
CA GLU A 2 -13.22 20.16 2.37
C GLU A 2 -11.80 20.73 2.30
N LEU A 3 -11.25 21.05 3.48
CA LEU A 3 -9.91 21.57 3.64
C LEU A 3 -8.91 20.49 3.20
N ALA A 4 -7.82 20.90 2.55
CA ALA A 4 -6.74 19.98 2.20
C ALA A 4 -6.13 19.41 3.49
N GLU A 5 -6.35 18.13 3.75
CA GLU A 5 -5.74 17.42 4.86
C GLU A 5 -4.31 17.01 4.47
N VAL A 6 -3.33 17.48 5.24
CA VAL A 6 -1.92 17.12 5.06
C VAL A 6 -1.55 16.14 6.17
N ILE A 7 -1.27 14.90 5.81
CA ILE A 7 -0.94 13.81 6.74
C ILE A 7 0.43 13.27 6.38
N ALA A 8 1.35 13.26 7.35
CA ALA A 8 2.59 12.50 7.27
C ALA A 8 2.39 11.16 8.00
N PRO A 9 2.57 10.01 7.32
CA PRO A 9 2.43 8.70 7.95
C PRO A 9 3.63 8.38 8.85
N ASP A 10 3.38 7.79 10.02
CA ASP A 10 4.43 7.46 11.00
C ASP A 10 5.40 6.37 10.53
N ASP A 11 4.95 5.49 9.64
CA ASP A 11 5.69 4.29 9.23
C ASP A 11 6.33 4.44 7.83
N ASP A 12 6.45 5.65 7.26
CA ASP A 12 6.80 5.93 5.84
C ASP A 12 5.99 5.12 4.80
N LEU A 13 4.79 4.66 5.14
CA LEU A 13 3.86 4.06 4.19
C LEU A 13 2.46 4.61 4.39
N ILE A 14 1.74 4.75 3.29
CA ILE A 14 0.35 5.15 3.27
C ILE A 14 -0.35 4.45 2.11
N ALA A 15 -1.64 4.16 2.27
CA ALA A 15 -2.47 3.60 1.21
C ALA A 15 -3.84 4.29 1.23
N ILE A 16 -4.40 4.51 0.06
CA ILE A 16 -5.71 5.13 -0.15
C ILE A 16 -6.54 4.29 -1.13
N GLY A 17 -7.83 4.61 -1.25
CA GLY A 17 -8.76 3.91 -2.14
C GLY A 17 -9.45 2.70 -1.50
N SER A 18 -10.22 1.96 -2.30
CA SER A 18 -11.11 0.88 -1.84
C SER A 18 -10.38 -0.27 -1.13
N GLY A 19 -9.18 -0.62 -1.59
CA GLY A 19 -8.31 -1.63 -0.99
C GLY A 19 -7.31 -1.09 0.04
N GLY A 20 -7.36 0.21 0.36
CA GLY A 20 -6.31 0.92 1.11
C GLY A 20 -6.01 0.28 2.47
N ASN A 21 -7.04 -0.13 3.22
CA ASN A 21 -6.85 -0.76 4.54
C ASN A 21 -6.10 -2.11 4.46
N TYR A 22 -6.37 -2.91 3.43
CA TYR A 22 -5.70 -4.20 3.23
C TYR A 22 -4.26 -4.00 2.77
N ALA A 23 -4.04 -3.09 1.81
CA ALA A 23 -2.70 -2.74 1.33
C ALA A 23 -1.84 -2.15 2.45
N LEU A 24 -2.39 -1.24 3.26
CA LEU A 24 -1.67 -0.65 4.40
C LEU A 24 -1.28 -1.70 5.44
N SER A 25 -2.19 -2.64 5.72
CA SER A 25 -1.95 -3.74 6.66
C SER A 25 -0.86 -4.68 6.15
N ALA A 26 -0.92 -5.06 4.87
CA ALA A 26 0.09 -5.90 4.23
C ALA A 26 1.46 -5.19 4.20
N GLY A 27 1.51 -3.94 3.75
CA GLY A 27 2.73 -3.14 3.68
C GLY A 27 3.40 -2.95 5.04
N ARG A 28 2.61 -2.74 6.12
CA ARG A 28 3.14 -2.67 7.49
C ARG A 28 3.79 -3.97 7.92
N ALA A 29 3.16 -5.12 7.60
CA ALA A 29 3.72 -6.43 7.90
C ALA A 29 5.00 -6.69 7.11
N LEU A 30 5.01 -6.38 5.80
CA LEU A 30 6.19 -6.53 4.94
C LEU A 30 7.35 -5.64 5.41
N LYS A 31 7.09 -4.35 5.70
CA LYS A 31 8.13 -3.44 6.20
C LYS A 31 8.77 -3.92 7.51
N ARG A 32 7.99 -4.57 8.38
CA ARG A 32 8.46 -5.07 9.68
C ARG A 32 9.19 -6.41 9.60
N HIS A 33 8.77 -7.31 8.71
CA HIS A 33 9.20 -8.72 8.75
C HIS A 33 9.89 -9.21 7.47
N ALA A 34 9.79 -8.46 6.38
CA ALA A 34 10.36 -8.78 5.06
C ALA A 34 11.31 -7.67 4.60
N SER A 35 12.23 -7.24 5.47
CA SER A 35 13.17 -6.13 5.19
C SER A 35 14.17 -6.38 4.05
N HIS A 36 14.15 -7.56 3.46
CA HIS A 36 14.93 -7.90 2.27
C HIS A 36 14.25 -7.41 0.97
N LEU A 37 12.96 -7.06 1.01
CA LEU A 37 12.24 -6.49 -0.12
C LEU A 37 12.59 -5.01 -0.27
N SER A 38 12.70 -4.57 -1.51
CA SER A 38 12.76 -3.16 -1.89
C SER A 38 11.40 -2.46 -1.72
N ALA A 39 11.40 -1.13 -1.78
CA ALA A 39 10.16 -0.35 -1.70
C ALA A 39 9.19 -0.65 -2.86
N GLU A 40 9.73 -0.89 -4.06
CA GLU A 40 8.96 -1.28 -5.25
C GLU A 40 8.26 -2.64 -5.04
N GLU A 41 9.01 -3.64 -4.57
CA GLU A 41 8.49 -4.96 -4.25
C GLU A 41 7.45 -4.90 -3.13
N MET A 42 7.70 -4.14 -2.06
CA MET A 42 6.71 -3.96 -0.99
C MET A 42 5.43 -3.30 -1.49
N ALA A 43 5.51 -2.31 -2.38
CA ALA A 43 4.35 -1.64 -2.96
C ALA A 43 3.51 -2.61 -3.81
N TYR A 44 4.18 -3.36 -4.70
CA TYR A 44 3.52 -4.36 -5.54
C TYR A 44 2.83 -5.45 -4.70
N GLU A 45 3.57 -6.09 -3.79
CA GLU A 45 3.05 -7.19 -2.97
C GLU A 45 1.91 -6.75 -2.04
N SER A 46 1.98 -5.52 -1.49
CA SER A 46 0.90 -4.96 -0.68
C SER A 46 -0.39 -4.77 -1.48
N LEU A 47 -0.28 -4.25 -2.70
CA LEU A 47 -1.43 -4.10 -3.60
C LEU A 47 -1.94 -5.45 -4.11
N LYS A 48 -1.06 -6.44 -4.30
CA LYS A 48 -1.45 -7.79 -4.69
C LYS A 48 -2.31 -8.45 -3.61
N VAL A 49 -1.91 -8.35 -2.34
CA VAL A 49 -2.75 -8.81 -1.20
C VAL A 49 -4.10 -8.08 -1.17
N ALA A 50 -4.11 -6.77 -1.43
CA ALA A 50 -5.36 -6.01 -1.48
C ALA A 50 -6.27 -6.45 -2.64
N ALA A 51 -5.71 -6.79 -3.80
CA ALA A 51 -6.45 -7.33 -4.94
C ALA A 51 -7.06 -8.70 -4.67
N ASP A 52 -6.37 -9.55 -3.90
CA ASP A 52 -6.86 -10.88 -3.54
C ASP A 52 -8.03 -10.84 -2.52
N ILE A 53 -8.18 -9.72 -1.79
CA ILE A 53 -9.18 -9.57 -0.71
C ILE A 53 -10.32 -8.61 -1.10
N CYS A 54 -10.01 -7.47 -1.70
CA CYS A 54 -10.98 -6.43 -2.01
C CYS A 54 -11.56 -6.62 -3.41
N VAL A 55 -12.87 -6.87 -3.48
CA VAL A 55 -13.60 -7.00 -4.76
C VAL A 55 -13.55 -5.76 -5.67
N PHE A 56 -13.08 -4.62 -5.15
CA PHE A 56 -12.90 -3.36 -5.88
C PHE A 56 -11.43 -3.02 -6.16
N THR A 57 -10.50 -3.95 -5.94
CA THR A 57 -9.09 -3.82 -6.25
C THR A 57 -8.70 -5.03 -7.11
N ASN A 58 -8.04 -4.80 -8.23
CA ASN A 58 -7.61 -5.89 -9.12
C ASN A 58 -6.08 -5.95 -9.16
N ASP A 59 -5.55 -6.92 -9.89
CA ASP A 59 -4.12 -7.21 -9.98
C ASP A 59 -3.41 -6.57 -11.18
N ASN A 60 -4.06 -5.63 -11.88
CA ASN A 60 -3.41 -4.79 -12.88
C ASN A 60 -2.66 -3.65 -12.18
N ILE A 61 -1.53 -4.01 -11.55
CA ILE A 61 -0.75 -3.11 -10.71
C ILE A 61 0.35 -2.43 -11.52
N VAL A 62 0.43 -1.10 -11.39
CA VAL A 62 1.52 -0.28 -11.92
C VAL A 62 2.29 0.30 -10.74
N VAL A 63 3.61 0.16 -10.76
CA VAL A 63 4.49 0.72 -9.74
C VAL A 63 5.40 1.75 -10.39
N GLU A 64 5.50 2.92 -9.76
CA GLU A 64 6.35 4.02 -10.20
C GLU A 64 7.44 4.25 -9.15
N THR A 65 8.66 4.54 -9.61
CA THR A 65 9.83 4.81 -8.75
C THR A 65 10.42 6.18 -9.07
N LEU A 66 10.97 6.86 -8.06
CA LEU A 66 11.60 8.19 -8.20
C LEU A 66 12.94 8.14 -8.94
#